data_AF-A0A8J3CYE1-F1
#
_entry.id   AF-A0A8J3CYE1-F1
#
_cell.length_a   1.000
_cell.length_b   1.000
_cell.length_c   1.000
_cell.angle_alpha   90.00
_cell.angle_beta   90.00
_cell.angle_gamma   90.00
#
_symmetry.space_group_name_H-M   'P 1'
#
loop_
_entity.id
_entity.type
_entity.pdbx_description
1 polymer ?
#
loop_
_entity_poly.entity_id
_entity_poly.type
_entity_poly.pdbx_seq_one_letter_code
_entity_poly.pdbx_strand_id
1 'polypeptide(L)' 'MSLELKIKGNWNELKGKLKEKYADLTDDDLMYAEGQEDQLLGKLQQKTGAAKEELSKFLFGKEEE' A
#
# COMPACT_ATOMS: atom_id res chain seq x y z
N MET A 1 15.09 -6.42 -15.71
CA MET A 1 14.63 -7.59 -14.93
C MET A 1 15.24 -7.51 -13.54
N SER A 2 14.58 -6.84 -12.57
CA SER A 2 14.88 -6.84 -11.10
C SER A 2 13.95 -5.89 -10.30
N LEU A 3 12.68 -5.72 -10.68
CA LEU A 3 11.72 -4.89 -9.91
C LEU A 3 10.86 -5.72 -8.95
N GLU A 4 10.54 -6.98 -9.30
CA GLU A 4 9.67 -7.86 -8.50
C GLU A 4 10.22 -8.23 -7.12
N LEU A 5 11.55 -8.29 -6.94
CA LEU A 5 12.16 -8.67 -5.66
C LEU A 5 12.20 -7.51 -4.64
N LYS A 6 12.32 -6.26 -5.09
CA LYS A 6 12.41 -5.10 -4.18
C LYS A 6 11.07 -4.76 -3.54
N ILE A 7 9.98 -4.84 -4.30
CA ILE A 7 8.64 -4.50 -3.80
C ILE A 7 8.17 -5.53 -2.77
N LYS A 8 8.40 -6.84 -3.01
CA LYS A 8 8.07 -7.88 -2.04
C LYS A 8 8.86 -7.77 -0.73
N GLY A 9 10.14 -7.38 -0.80
CA GLY A 9 10.97 -7.18 0.39
C GLY A 9 10.47 -6.02 1.26
N ASN A 10 10.08 -4.90 0.64
CA ASN A 10 9.66 -3.70 1.37
C ASN A 10 8.17 -3.67 1.74
N TRP A 11 7.33 -4.50 1.13
CA TRP A 11 5.88 -4.52 1.38
C TRP A 11 5.53 -4.71 2.87
N ASN A 12 6.24 -5.62 3.55
CA ASN A 12 6.02 -5.89 4.96
C ASN A 12 6.37 -4.69 5.86
N GLU A 13 7.32 -3.85 5.45
CA GLU A 13 7.71 -2.65 6.19
C GLU A 13 6.75 -1.49 5.88
N LEU A 14 6.36 -1.34 4.61
CA LEU A 14 5.37 -0.36 4.15
C LEU A 14 4.01 -0.58 4.81
N LYS A 15 3.53 -1.83 4.85
CA LYS A 15 2.28 -2.15 5.55
C LYS A 15 2.37 -1.85 7.05
N GLY A 16 3.54 -2.09 7.67
CA GLY A 16 3.77 -1.76 9.08
C GLY A 16 3.62 -0.26 9.34
N LYS A 17 4.31 0.56 8.55
CA LYS A 17 4.21 2.03 8.65
C LYS A 17 2.81 2.54 8.35
N LEU A 18 2.09 1.92 7.40
CA LEU A 18 0.71 2.32 7.08
C LEU A 18 -0.24 1.99 8.24
N LYS A 19 -0.07 0.85 8.93
CA LYS A 19 -0.81 0.52 10.16
C LYS A 19 -0.51 1.47 11.31
N GLU A 20 0.76 1.85 11.47
CA GLU A 20 1.14 2.83 12.50
C GLU A 20 0.53 4.21 12.23
N LYS A 21 0.51 4.64 10.96
CA LYS A 21 -0.10 5.91 10.57
C LYS A 21 -1.63 5.87 10.63
N TYR A 22 -2.24 4.73 10.32
CA TYR A 22 -3.69 4.54 10.30
C TYR A 22 -4.07 3.34 11.16
N ALA A 23 -4.41 3.60 12.42
CA ALA A 23 -4.82 2.58 13.39
C ALA A 23 -6.08 1.79 12.99
N ASP A 24 -6.85 2.29 12.02
CA ASP A 24 -8.04 1.61 11.47
C ASP A 24 -7.71 0.50 10.45
N LEU A 25 -6.45 0.45 9.98
CA LEU A 25 -6.01 -0.52 8.98
C LEU A 25 -5.58 -1.85 9.60
N THR A 26 -6.08 -2.94 9.01
CA THR A 26 -5.70 -4.30 9.39
C THR A 26 -4.73 -4.92 8.39
N ASP A 27 -4.15 -6.09 8.72
CA ASP A 27 -3.26 -6.79 7.75
C ASP A 27 -4.06 -7.23 6.50
N ASP A 28 -5.35 -7.50 6.68
CA ASP A 28 -6.28 -7.89 5.60
C ASP A 28 -6.54 -6.73 4.63
N ASP A 29 -6.71 -5.51 5.15
CA ASP A 29 -6.88 -4.30 4.33
C ASP A 29 -5.61 -3.96 3.53
N LEU A 30 -4.45 -4.41 4.02
CA LEU A 30 -3.13 -4.24 3.41
C LEU A 30 -2.66 -5.47 2.63
N MET A 31 -3.56 -6.43 2.43
CA MET A 31 -3.26 -7.63 1.70
C MET A 31 -3.25 -7.33 0.21
N TYR A 32 -2.05 -7.12 -0.34
CA TYR A 32 -1.85 -6.89 -1.75
C TYR A 32 -1.76 -8.20 -2.52
N ALA A 33 -2.60 -8.34 -3.53
CA ALA A 33 -2.47 -9.33 -4.57
C ALA A 33 -2.21 -8.63 -5.91
N GLU A 34 -1.37 -9.23 -6.74
CA GLU A 34 -1.05 -8.71 -8.07
C GLU A 34 -2.35 -8.51 -8.89
N GLY A 35 -2.56 -7.30 -9.41
CA GLY A 35 -3.79 -6.91 -10.13
C GLY A 35 -4.95 -6.44 -9.26
N GLN A 36 -4.83 -6.42 -7.92
CA GLN A 36 -5.84 -5.86 -7.01
C GLN A 36 -5.49 -4.45 -6.49
N GLU A 37 -4.59 -3.73 -7.16
CA GLU A 37 -4.16 -2.37 -6.80
C GLU A 37 -5.34 -1.42 -6.58
N ASP A 38 -6.30 -1.40 -7.53
CA ASP A 38 -7.45 -0.50 -7.44
C ASP A 38 -8.38 -0.86 -6.27
N GLN A 39 -8.56 -2.16 -6.00
CA GLN A 39 -9.38 -2.64 -4.89
C GLN A 39 -8.74 -2.33 -3.53
N LEU A 40 -7.44 -2.55 -3.41
CA LEU A 40 -6.68 -2.23 -2.21
C LEU A 40 -6.76 -0.72 -1.92
N LEU A 41 -6.48 0.12 -2.92
CA LEU A 41 -6.56 1.58 -2.80
C LEU A 41 -7.98 2.05 -2.48
N GLY A 42 -9.00 1.43 -3.04
CA GLY A 42 -10.41 1.72 -2.72
C GLY A 42 -10.76 1.41 -1.27
N LYS A 43 -10.41 0.21 -0.79
CA LYS A 43 -10.61 -0.17 0.63
C LYS A 43 -9.87 0.77 1.57
N LEU A 44 -8.59 1.03 1.27
CA LEU A 44 -7.75 1.94 2.04
C LEU A 44 -8.31 3.35 2.08
N GLN A 45 -8.75 3.89 0.95
CA GLN A 45 -9.39 5.21 0.91
C GLN A 45 -10.65 5.25 1.79
N GLN A 46 -11.47 4.21 1.79
CA GLN A 46 -12.70 4.19 2.61
C GLN A 46 -12.39 4.07 4.12
N LYS A 47 -11.35 3.32 4.49
CA LYS A 47 -10.93 3.11 5.88
C LYS A 47 -10.16 4.30 6.46
N THR A 48 -9.14 4.74 5.74
CA THR A 48 -8.24 5.82 6.17
C THR A 48 -8.79 7.21 5.91
N GLY A 49 -9.72 7.35 4.95
CA GLY A 49 -10.11 8.64 4.38
C GLY A 49 -9.03 9.29 3.51
N ALA A 50 -7.88 8.66 3.31
CA ALA A 50 -6.77 9.21 2.53
C ALA A 50 -7.03 9.07 1.02
N ALA A 51 -6.43 9.97 0.23
CA ALA A 51 -6.52 9.91 -1.21
C ALA A 51 -5.84 8.65 -1.75
N LYS A 52 -6.46 7.99 -2.76
CA LYS A 52 -5.87 6.83 -3.45
C LYS A 52 -4.46 7.13 -3.97
N GLU A 53 -4.21 8.36 -4.43
CA GLU A 53 -2.88 8.78 -4.89
C GLU A 53 -1.83 8.79 -3.78
N GLU A 54 -2.18 9.27 -2.58
CA GLU A 54 -1.25 9.28 -1.43
C GLU A 54 -0.91 7.84 -1.01
N LEU A 55 -1.93 6.99 -0.92
CA LEU A 55 -1.80 5.57 -0.61
C LEU A 55 -0.97 4.85 -1.68
N SER A 56 -1.23 5.14 -2.96
CA SER A 56 -0.50 4.56 -4.09
C SER A 56 0.97 4.98 -4.07
N LYS A 57 1.26 6.27 -3.85
CA LYS A 57 2.65 6.74 -3.70
C LYS A 57 3.34 6.10 -2.51
N PHE A 58 2.64 5.92 -1.39
CA PHE A 58 3.21 5.31 -0.20
C PHE A 58 3.52 3.82 -0.40
N LEU A 59 2.60 3.08 -1.03
CA LEU A 59 2.68 1.63 -1.18
C LEU A 59 3.54 1.18 -2.37
N PHE A 60 3.43 1.89 -3.48
CA PHE A 60 4.17 1.56 -4.70
C PHE A 60 5.43 2.39 -4.88
N GLY A 61 5.67 3.37 -4.00
CA GLY A 61 6.91 4.13 -3.97
C GLY A 61 7.29 4.64 -5.37
N LYS A 62 6.32 5.13 -6.15
CA LYS A 62 6.62 5.83 -7.41
C LYS A 62 7.28 7.15 -7.02
N GLU A 63 8.56 7.09 -6.72
CA GLU A 63 9.50 8.17 -6.98
C GLU A 63 9.46 8.34 -8.51
N GLU A 64 8.60 9.23 -8.98
CA GLU A 64 8.85 9.87 -10.27
C GLU A 64 10.12 10.69 -10.07
N GLU A 65 11.24 10.15 -10.56
CA GLU A 65 12.44 10.92 -10.91
C GLU A 65 12.14 11.84 -12.09
#